data_AF-A0A6J3LHW4-F1
#
_entry.id   AF-A0A6J3LHW4-F1
#
_cell.length_a   1.000
_cell.length_b   1.000
_cell.length_c   1.000
_cell.angle_alpha   90.00
_cell.angle_beta   90.00
_cell.angle_gamma   90.00
#
_symmetry.space_group_name_H-M   'P 1'
#
loop_
_entity.id
_entity.type
_entity.pdbx_description
1 polymer ?
#
loop_
_entity_poly.entity_id
_entity_poly.type
_entity_poly.pdbx_seq_one_letter_code
_entity_poly.pdbx_strand_id
1 'polypeptide(L)'
;MSTSNINNKHISTLKEKLTQDQHLINPCLQEYNISGKCLEDNKYEANNCIMQFENYKLCKKFWRAVMINRKIRGVKPYLPLPEEREKIKEEYLQSRKK
;
A
#
# COMPACT_ATOMS: atom_id res chain seq x y z
N MET A 1 9.39 -9.64 -45.26
CA MET A 1 10.09 -9.34 -43.99
C MET A 1 9.27 -8.30 -43.25
N SER A 2 9.19 -8.45 -41.92
CA SER A 2 8.72 -7.46 -40.94
C SER A 2 7.21 -7.20 -40.90
N THR A 3 6.51 -7.15 -39.77
CA THR A 3 6.70 -7.62 -38.38
C THR A 3 5.34 -7.39 -37.72
N SER A 4 4.83 -8.39 -37.01
CA SER A 4 4.15 -8.26 -35.71
C SER A 4 3.56 -6.89 -35.33
N ASN A 5 2.22 -6.75 -35.31
CA ASN A 5 1.62 -5.61 -34.59
C ASN A 5 0.21 -5.81 -33.97
N ILE A 6 -0.41 -6.99 -34.09
CA ILE A 6 -1.73 -7.23 -33.44
C ILE A 6 -1.56 -7.71 -31.98
N ASN A 7 -0.43 -8.35 -31.64
CA ASN A 7 -0.17 -8.85 -30.27
C ASN A 7 0.29 -7.76 -29.28
N ASN A 8 0.87 -6.66 -29.75
CA ASN A 8 1.40 -5.60 -28.88
C ASN A 8 0.30 -4.75 -28.22
N LYS A 9 -0.84 -4.57 -28.90
CA LYS A 9 -1.95 -3.74 -28.41
C LYS A 9 -2.74 -4.41 -27.27
N HIS A 10 -2.78 -5.74 -27.23
CA HIS A 10 -3.44 -6.50 -26.16
C HIS A 10 -2.53 -6.64 -24.93
N ILE A 11 -1.21 -6.69 -25.13
CA ILE A 11 -0.22 -6.71 -24.04
C ILE A 11 -0.12 -5.35 -23.36
N SER A 12 -0.22 -4.23 -24.09
CA SER A 12 -0.20 -2.88 -23.51
C SER A 12 -1.43 -2.61 -22.63
N THR A 13 -2.62 -3.00 -23.08
CA THR A 13 -3.88 -2.82 -22.33
C THR A 13 -4.00 -3.72 -21.11
N LEU A 14 -3.38 -4.91 -21.10
CA LEU A 14 -3.22 -5.71 -19.88
C LEU A 14 -2.22 -5.05 -18.93
N LYS A 15 -1.07 -4.58 -19.42
CA LYS A 15 -0.04 -3.91 -18.62
C LYS A 15 -0.56 -2.62 -17.96
N GLU A 16 -1.46 -1.89 -18.62
CA GLU A 16 -2.17 -0.70 -18.12
C GLU A 16 -3.29 -1.03 -17.11
N LYS A 17 -3.92 -2.21 -17.19
CA LYS A 17 -4.79 -2.75 -16.12
C LYS A 17 -3.99 -3.35 -14.95
N LEU A 18 -2.73 -3.74 -15.19
CA LEU A 18 -1.75 -4.19 -14.21
C LEU A 18 -0.95 -3.04 -13.55
N THR A 19 -1.11 -1.78 -14.00
CA THR A 19 -0.88 -0.61 -13.14
C THR A 19 -1.95 -0.61 -12.05
N GLN A 20 -1.73 -1.51 -11.09
CA GLN A 20 -2.56 -1.78 -9.93
C GLN A 20 -3.02 -0.48 -9.29
N ASP A 21 -4.32 -0.35 -9.07
CA ASP A 21 -4.83 0.65 -8.15
C ASP A 21 -4.02 0.52 -6.85
N GLN A 22 -3.22 1.55 -6.57
CA GLN A 22 -2.31 1.56 -5.43
C GLN A 22 -3.10 1.41 -4.13
N HIS A 23 -4.38 1.79 -4.11
CA HIS A 23 -5.26 1.55 -2.98
C HIS A 23 -5.52 0.07 -2.73
N LEU A 24 -5.47 -0.79 -3.75
CA LEU A 24 -5.65 -2.25 -3.59
C LEU A 24 -4.41 -2.93 -3.02
N ILE A 25 -3.20 -2.50 -3.40
CA ILE A 25 -1.95 -3.18 -3.02
C ILE A 25 -1.16 -2.54 -1.91
N ASN A 26 -1.28 -1.23 -1.74
CA ASN A 26 -0.50 -0.50 -0.77
C ASN A 26 -1.43 0.00 0.34
N PRO A 27 -1.52 -0.72 1.47
CA PRO A 27 -2.33 -0.27 2.58
C PRO A 27 -1.74 0.93 3.33
N CYS A 28 -0.54 1.38 2.93
CA CYS A 28 0.16 2.55 3.45
C CYS A 28 0.34 3.66 2.41
N LEU A 29 -0.53 3.69 1.38
CA LEU A 29 -0.43 4.66 0.30
C LEU A 29 -0.54 6.11 0.81
N GLN A 30 -1.41 6.34 1.80
CA GLN A 30 -1.56 7.67 2.41
C GLN A 30 -0.26 8.14 3.08
N GLU A 31 0.35 7.30 3.92
CA GLU A 31 1.59 7.62 4.61
C GLU A 31 2.75 7.78 3.63
N TYR A 32 2.78 6.98 2.56
CA TYR A 32 3.73 7.13 1.46
C TYR A 32 3.60 8.51 0.81
N ASN A 33 2.39 8.92 0.42
CA ASN A 33 2.13 10.22 -0.19
C ASN A 33 2.48 11.39 0.74
N ILE A 34 2.17 11.27 2.04
CA ILE A 34 2.52 12.29 3.05
C ILE A 34 4.04 12.43 3.17
N SER A 35 4.77 11.31 3.18
CA SER A 35 6.23 11.33 3.26
C SER A 35 6.88 11.90 2.00
N GLY A 36 6.34 11.58 0.81
CA GLY A 36 6.78 12.17 -0.46
C GLY A 36 6.54 13.67 -0.51
N LYS A 37 5.33 14.12 -0.13
CA LYS A 37 5.00 15.53 -0.06
C LYS A 37 5.90 16.30 0.90
N CYS A 38 6.21 15.73 2.06
CA CYS A 38 7.13 16.35 3.00
C CYS A 38 8.52 16.60 2.37
N LEU A 39 9.04 15.63 1.61
CA LEU A 39 10.30 15.79 0.90
C LEU A 39 10.23 16.89 -0.15
N GLU A 40 9.16 16.93 -0.95
CA GLU A 40 8.93 17.97 -1.95
C GLU A 40 8.92 19.37 -1.31
N ASP A 41 8.19 19.53 -0.20
CA ASP A 41 8.07 20.80 0.52
C ASP A 41 9.40 21.23 1.20
N ASN A 42 10.28 20.28 1.54
CA ASN A 42 11.53 20.51 2.27
C ASN A 42 12.79 20.38 1.40
N LYS A 43 12.69 20.53 0.07
CA LYS A 43 13.83 20.42 -0.85
C LYS A 43 14.60 19.09 -0.71
N TYR A 44 13.88 18.02 -0.39
CA TYR A 44 14.39 16.67 -0.16
C TYR A 44 15.30 16.50 1.07
N GLU A 45 15.24 17.42 2.03
CA GLU A 45 15.92 17.28 3.33
C GLU A 45 15.23 16.23 4.21
N ALA A 46 15.73 15.00 4.18
CA ALA A 46 15.13 13.85 4.87
C ALA A 46 14.97 14.04 6.39
N ASN A 47 15.87 14.81 7.01
CA ASN A 47 15.84 15.08 8.46
C ASN A 47 14.59 15.86 8.89
N ASN A 48 13.99 16.64 7.99
CA ASN A 48 12.77 17.39 8.28
C ASN A 48 11.51 16.50 8.23
N CYS A 49 11.62 15.28 7.71
CA CYS A 49 10.51 14.38 7.43
C CYS A 49 10.54 13.07 8.25
N ILE A 50 11.34 13.02 9.31
CA ILE A 50 11.55 11.82 10.14
C ILE A 50 10.21 11.27 10.64
N MET A 51 9.31 12.13 11.12
CA MET A 51 8.01 11.70 11.65
C MET A 51 7.13 11.04 10.60
N GLN A 52 7.11 11.56 9.37
CA GLN A 52 6.36 10.99 8.25
C GLN A 52 6.92 9.63 7.85
N PHE A 53 8.25 9.46 7.87
CA PHE A 53 8.88 8.17 7.63
C PHE A 53 8.59 7.17 8.74
N GLU A 54 8.61 7.59 10.00
CA GLU A 54 8.25 6.70 11.12
C GLU A 54 6.79 6.25 11.02
N ASN A 55 5.86 7.15 10.67
CA ASN A 55 4.46 6.79 10.41
C ASN A 55 4.34 5.75 9.29
N TYR A 56 5.07 5.95 8.18
CA TYR A 56 5.10 4.98 7.09
C TYR A 56 5.67 3.62 7.52
N LYS A 57 6.76 3.60 8.31
CA LYS A 57 7.33 2.37 8.86
C LYS A 57 6.35 1.65 9.79
N LEU A 58 5.67 2.38 10.68
CA LEU A 58 4.67 1.84 11.59
C LEU A 58 3.48 1.24 10.83
N CYS A 59 2.99 1.93 9.80
CA CYS A 59 1.95 1.42 8.93
C CYS A 59 2.34 0.07 8.31
N LYS A 60 3.54 -0.03 7.71
CA LYS A 60 4.01 -1.29 7.13
C LYS A 60 4.12 -2.41 8.16
N LYS A 61 4.61 -2.08 9.37
CA LYS A 61 4.74 -3.05 10.46
C LYS A 61 3.37 -3.59 10.90
N PHE A 62 2.39 -2.70 11.04
CA PHE A 62 1.01 -3.06 11.37
C PHE A 62 0.41 -4.01 10.32
N TRP A 63 0.42 -3.62 9.05
CA TRP A 63 -0.18 -4.45 7.99
C TRP A 63 0.56 -5.77 7.79
N ARG A 64 1.88 -5.81 8.01
CA ARG A 64 2.63 -7.07 8.02
C ARG A 64 2.13 -8.01 9.11
N ALA A 65 1.85 -7.51 10.32
CA ALA A 65 1.29 -8.32 11.40
C ALA A 65 -0.12 -8.84 11.05
N VAL A 66 -0.98 -7.99 10.47
CA VAL A 66 -2.32 -8.38 10.00
C VAL A 66 -2.24 -9.48 8.93
N MET A 67 -1.36 -9.32 7.93
CA MET A 67 -1.17 -10.32 6.88
C MET A 67 -0.69 -11.66 7.42
N ILE A 68 0.26 -11.64 8.38
CA ILE A 68 0.74 -12.86 9.04
C ILE A 68 -0.41 -13.54 9.80
N ASN A 69 -1.19 -12.77 10.55
CA ASN A 69 -2.33 -13.30 11.30
C ASN A 69 -3.39 -13.92 10.38
N ARG A 70 -3.76 -13.25 9.27
CA ARG A 70 -4.68 -13.79 8.25
C ARG A 70 -4.13 -15.05 7.60
N LYS A 71 -2.83 -15.10 7.32
CA LYS A 71 -2.16 -16.29 6.78
C LYS A 71 -2.25 -17.48 7.73
N ILE A 72 -1.98 -17.28 9.03
CA ILE A 72 -2.09 -18.33 10.05
C ILE A 72 -3.53 -18.84 10.16
N ARG A 73 -4.52 -17.94 10.03
CA ARG A 73 -5.95 -18.28 10.05
C ARG A 73 -6.49 -18.83 8.72
N GLY A 74 -5.66 -18.94 7.68
CA GLY A 74 -6.07 -19.41 6.36
C GLY A 74 -7.01 -18.45 5.59
N VAL A 75 -7.13 -17.18 6.01
CA VAL A 75 -8.04 -16.20 5.40
C VAL A 75 -7.39 -15.57 4.17
N LYS A 76 -8.03 -15.70 3.01
CA LYS A 76 -7.61 -15.07 1.74
C LYS A 76 -8.63 -13.98 1.32
N PRO A 77 -8.18 -12.87 0.71
CA PRO A 77 -6.78 -12.50 0.45
C PRO A 77 -6.01 -12.17 1.75
N TYR A 78 -4.70 -12.43 1.76
CA TYR A 78 -3.85 -12.18 2.93
C TYR A 78 -3.71 -10.68 3.22
N LEU A 79 -3.63 -9.87 2.17
CA LEU A 79 -3.79 -8.42 2.27
C LEU A 79 -5.30 -8.11 2.28
N PRO A 80 -5.83 -7.46 3.32
CA PRO A 80 -7.25 -7.08 3.36
C PRO A 80 -7.62 -6.12 2.24
N LEU A 81 -8.87 -6.23 1.77
CA LEU A 81 -9.46 -5.29 0.81
C LEU A 81 -9.64 -3.91 1.46
N PRO A 82 -9.66 -2.80 0.70
CA PRO A 82 -9.77 -1.45 1.26
C PRO A 82 -10.91 -1.28 2.27
N GLU A 83 -12.09 -1.83 1.98
CA GLU A 83 -13.28 -1.78 2.85
C GLU A 83 -13.04 -2.48 4.21
N GLU A 84 -12.29 -3.58 4.24
CA GLU A 84 -11.96 -4.29 5.47
C GLU A 84 -10.93 -3.52 6.32
N ARG A 85 -10.11 -2.67 5.69
CA ARG A 85 -8.96 -2.05 6.37
C ARG A 85 -9.37 -1.07 7.45
N GLU A 86 -10.45 -0.32 7.23
CA GLU A 86 -10.95 0.64 8.20
C GLU A 86 -11.42 -0.08 9.47
N LYS A 87 -12.23 -1.12 9.29
CA LYS A 87 -12.71 -1.95 10.40
C LYS A 87 -11.57 -2.60 11.18
N ILE A 88 -10.57 -3.18 10.51
CA ILE A 88 -9.40 -3.79 11.18
C ILE A 88 -8.61 -2.75 11.99
N LYS A 89 -8.43 -1.53 11.46
CA LYS A 89 -7.76 -0.44 12.18
C LYS A 89 -8.56 -0.03 13.42
N GLU A 90 -9.88 0.12 13.30
CA GLU A 90 -10.75 0.45 14.42
C GLU A 90 -10.69 -0.61 15.52
N GLU A 91 -10.86 -1.89 15.16
CA GLU A 91 -10.78 -3.02 16.11
C GLU A 91 -9.43 -3.05 16.83
N TYR A 92 -8.33 -2.82 16.12
CA TYR A 92 -7.00 -2.72 16.72
C TYR A 92 -6.93 -1.57 17.73
N LEU A 93 -7.39 -0.38 17.37
CA LEU A 93 -7.38 0.78 18.26
C LEU A 93 -8.24 0.55 19.50
N GLN A 94 -9.41 -0.09 19.36
CA GLN A 94 -10.24 -0.43 20.51
C GLN A 94 -9.56 -1.46 21.43
N SER A 95 -8.88 -2.46 20.87
CA SER A 95 -8.14 -3.46 21.66
C SER A 95 -6.99 -2.86 22.49
N ARG A 96 -6.48 -1.69 22.08
CA ARG A 96 -5.37 -0.97 22.74
C ARG A 96 -5.82 0.04 23.78
N LYS A 97 -7.12 0.37 23.81
CA LYS A 97 -7.75 1.28 24.80
C LYS A 97 -8.21 0.57 26.07
N LYS A 98 -8.24 -0.77 26.08
CA LYS A 98 -8.40 -1.60 27.27
C LYS A 98 -7.05 -1.86 27.92
#